data_AF-A0A4Q7AJU2-F1
#
_entry.id   AF-A0A4Q7AJU2-F1
#
_cell.length_a   1.000
_cell.length_b   1.000
_cell.length_c   1.000
_cell.angle_alpha   90.00
_cell.angle_beta   90.00
_cell.angle_gamma   90.00
#
_symmetry.space_group_name_H-M   'P 1'
#
loop_
_entity.id
_entity.type
_entity.pdbx_description
1 polymer ?
#
loop_
_entity_poly.entity_id
_entity_poly.type
_entity_poly.pdbx_seq_one_letter_code
_entity_poly.pdbx_strand_id
1 'polypeptide(L)'
;MNQGIPSRDVLVDRNGQMTTIWLIFFERLYSVYSDSSQSNFEAIAQIKDIAEKAHKLATQVQNTNASQQKQIDDLFKQITDSSKDYATSQDIYVVNKSIEQVEYDLQQLQLAFDQLRKTFGEGQKEIVDKFSNLQDQVNTLAKSTFIDAPEDGKIYGRQDANWKEIVAVKLSLPFFLSDGTQQNLALTSDYQLPFFLSNGLQQNIQMVII
;
A
#
# COMPACT_ATOMS: atom_id res chain seq x y z
N MET A 1 -13.42 45.02 -72.95
CA MET A 1 -12.04 44.90 -72.45
C MET A 1 -11.77 46.09 -71.53
N ASN A 2 -12.08 45.96 -70.23
CA ASN A 2 -11.79 47.01 -69.23
C ASN A 2 -10.42 46.72 -68.62
N GLN A 3 -9.35 47.10 -69.31
CA GLN A 3 -8.05 47.30 -68.67
C GLN A 3 -7.86 48.80 -68.55
N GLY A 4 -7.86 49.34 -67.34
CA GLY A 4 -7.75 50.78 -67.17
C GLY A 4 -7.13 51.20 -65.86
N ILE A 5 -7.60 50.68 -64.73
CA ILE A 5 -7.09 51.12 -63.43
C ILE A 5 -7.08 49.91 -62.47
N PRO A 6 -5.91 49.51 -61.93
CA PRO A 6 -5.83 48.51 -60.87
C PRO A 6 -6.68 48.95 -59.67
N SER A 7 -7.31 48.00 -58.98
CA SER A 7 -8.06 48.31 -57.75
C SER A 7 -7.15 48.98 -56.71
N ARG A 8 -7.71 49.89 -55.91
CA ARG A 8 -7.00 50.65 -54.87
C ARG A 8 -6.15 49.75 -53.95
N ASP A 9 -6.65 48.57 -53.63
CA ASP A 9 -5.97 47.59 -52.77
C ASP A 9 -4.66 47.03 -53.36
N VAL A 10 -4.43 47.22 -54.66
CA VAL A 10 -3.17 46.88 -55.36
C VAL A 10 -2.24 48.09 -55.41
N LEU A 11 -2.78 49.31 -55.30
CA LEU A 11 -2.06 50.58 -55.41
C LEU A 11 -1.45 51.01 -54.08
N VAL A 12 -2.16 50.76 -52.98
CA VAL A 12 -1.75 51.18 -51.63
C VAL A 12 -1.68 49.98 -50.68
N ASP A 13 -0.74 50.03 -49.74
CA ASP A 13 -0.65 49.08 -48.64
C ASP A 13 -1.78 49.29 -47.63
N ARG A 14 -1.83 48.44 -46.58
CA ARG A 14 -2.84 48.53 -45.51
C ARG A 14 -2.80 49.84 -44.72
N ASN A 15 -1.71 50.59 -44.82
CA ASN A 15 -1.53 51.89 -44.16
C ASN A 15 -1.89 53.06 -45.10
N GLY A 16 -2.37 52.77 -46.32
CA GLY A 16 -2.73 53.77 -47.32
C GLY A 16 -1.52 54.38 -48.06
N GLN A 17 -0.31 53.84 -47.88
CA GLN A 17 0.89 54.29 -48.59
C GLN A 17 0.98 53.59 -49.96
N MET A 18 1.41 54.31 -51.01
CA MET A 18 1.62 53.66 -52.31
C MET A 18 2.64 52.53 -52.17
N THR A 19 2.30 51.36 -52.71
CA THR A 19 3.23 50.23 -52.65
C THR A 19 4.52 50.56 -53.42
N THR A 20 5.63 49.98 -52.99
CA THR A 20 6.95 50.18 -53.61
C THR A 20 6.94 49.91 -55.12
N ILE A 21 6.10 48.98 -55.60
CA ILE A 21 5.94 48.67 -57.03
C ILE A 21 5.38 49.86 -57.81
N TRP A 22 4.37 50.52 -57.26
CA TRP A 22 3.74 51.68 -57.89
C TRP A 22 4.61 52.93 -57.78
N LEU A 23 5.34 53.12 -56.68
CA LEU A 23 6.36 54.17 -56.58
C LEU A 23 7.41 54.03 -57.67
N ILE A 24 7.98 52.82 -57.86
CA ILE A 24 8.96 52.55 -58.93
C ILE A 24 8.35 52.76 -60.32
N PHE A 25 7.09 52.37 -60.53
CA PHE A 25 6.38 52.60 -61.79
C PHE A 25 6.25 54.09 -62.10
N PHE A 26 5.76 54.89 -61.15
CA PHE A 26 5.57 56.33 -61.35
C PHE A 26 6.88 57.09 -61.46
N GLU A 27 7.92 56.72 -60.70
CA GLU A 27 9.26 57.29 -60.84
C GLU A 27 9.85 57.05 -62.23
N ARG A 28 9.69 55.82 -62.77
CA ARG A 28 10.18 55.49 -64.11
C ARG A 28 9.34 56.14 -65.21
N LEU A 29 8.02 56.21 -65.04
CA LEU A 29 7.13 56.87 -65.99
C LEU A 29 7.44 58.38 -66.04
N TYR A 30 7.73 58.99 -64.89
CA TYR A 30 8.17 60.38 -64.81
C TYR A 30 9.52 60.60 -65.52
N SER A 31 10.49 59.69 -65.33
CA SER A 31 11.78 59.74 -66.05
C SER A 31 11.64 59.64 -67.57
N VAL A 32 10.79 58.72 -68.06
CA VAL A 32 10.54 58.59 -69.51
C VAL A 32 9.83 59.83 -70.05
N TYR A 33 8.87 60.37 -69.31
CA TYR A 33 8.19 61.60 -69.69
C TYR A 33 9.16 62.80 -69.75
N SER A 34 10.06 62.94 -68.75
CA SER A 34 11.06 64.02 -68.75
C SER A 34 12.08 63.91 -69.89
N ASP A 35 12.39 62.70 -70.34
CA ASP A 35 13.37 62.45 -71.42
C ASP A 35 12.75 62.55 -72.83
N SER A 36 11.44 62.31 -72.97
CA SER A 36 10.73 62.14 -74.27
C SER A 36 10.36 63.41 -75.05
N SER A 37 11.08 64.53 -74.88
CA SER A 37 10.79 65.77 -75.62
C SER A 37 10.91 65.67 -77.17
N GLN A 38 11.39 64.54 -77.71
CA GLN A 38 11.42 64.24 -79.15
C GLN A 38 11.08 62.76 -79.42
N SER A 39 10.06 62.52 -80.26
CA SER A 39 9.56 61.22 -80.78
C SER A 39 8.68 60.37 -79.83
N ASN A 40 7.36 60.45 -80.03
CA ASN A 40 6.34 59.78 -79.22
C ASN A 40 6.33 58.24 -79.29
N PHE A 41 6.87 57.62 -80.35
CA PHE A 41 6.71 56.17 -80.55
C PHE A 41 7.58 55.32 -79.61
N GLU A 42 8.83 55.73 -79.40
CA GLU A 42 9.78 55.01 -78.56
C GLU A 42 9.44 55.17 -77.07
N ALA A 43 9.03 56.37 -76.66
CA ALA A 43 8.55 56.63 -75.30
C ALA A 43 7.30 55.79 -74.95
N ILE A 44 6.34 55.66 -75.88
CA ILE A 44 5.14 54.83 -75.68
C ILE A 44 5.52 53.34 -75.55
N ALA A 45 6.48 52.86 -76.34
CA ALA A 45 6.96 51.48 -76.23
C ALA A 45 7.65 51.19 -74.89
N GLN A 46 8.46 52.13 -74.38
CA GLN A 46 9.11 52.03 -73.07
C GLN A 46 8.10 52.06 -71.91
N ILE A 47 7.10 52.95 -71.97
CA ILE A 47 6.01 53.00 -70.98
C ILE A 47 5.27 51.67 -70.90
N LYS A 48 5.01 51.04 -72.06
CA LYS A 48 4.35 49.73 -72.12
C LYS A 48 5.18 48.62 -71.46
N ASP A 49 6.48 48.54 -71.74
CA ASP A 49 7.38 47.56 -71.11
C ASP A 49 7.47 47.75 -69.59
N ILE A 50 7.51 48.99 -69.11
CA ILE A 50 7.51 49.30 -67.68
C ILE A 50 6.19 48.85 -67.02
N ALA A 51 5.05 49.08 -67.67
CA ALA A 51 3.75 48.64 -67.17
C ALA A 51 3.64 47.10 -67.10
N GLU A 52 4.12 46.38 -68.12
CA GLU A 52 4.14 44.91 -68.13
C GLU A 52 5.03 44.33 -67.03
N LYS A 53 6.22 44.92 -66.81
CA LYS A 53 7.12 44.53 -65.71
C LYS A 53 6.50 44.79 -64.34
N ALA A 54 5.88 45.96 -64.15
CA ALA A 54 5.20 46.31 -62.90
C ALA A 54 4.03 45.35 -62.61
N HIS A 55 3.23 45.03 -63.64
CA HIS A 55 2.15 44.05 -63.52
C HIS A 55 2.66 42.66 -63.13
N LYS A 56 3.71 42.17 -63.80
CA LYS A 56 4.32 40.86 -63.49
C LYS A 56 4.84 40.81 -62.04
N LEU A 57 5.49 41.89 -61.59
CA LEU A 57 6.00 41.99 -60.22
C LEU A 57 4.84 42.00 -59.20
N ALA A 58 3.76 42.73 -59.48
CA ALA A 58 2.58 42.77 -58.62
C ALA A 58 1.93 41.37 -58.50
N THR A 59 1.76 40.65 -59.61
CA THR A 59 1.25 39.27 -59.59
C THR A 59 2.16 38.33 -58.80
N GLN A 60 3.48 38.44 -58.94
CA GLN A 60 4.44 37.63 -58.20
C GLN A 60 4.35 37.89 -56.68
N VAL A 61 4.28 39.16 -56.27
CA VAL A 61 4.13 39.52 -54.85
C VAL A 61 2.80 39.02 -54.29
N GLN A 62 1.71 39.13 -55.05
CA GLN A 62 0.41 38.60 -54.62
C GLN A 62 0.45 37.08 -54.38
N ASN A 63 1.07 36.32 -55.28
CA ASN A 63 1.21 34.86 -55.13
C ASN A 63 2.08 34.49 -53.93
N THR A 64 3.19 35.20 -53.72
CA THR A 64 4.05 35.01 -52.55
C THR A 64 3.31 35.31 -51.25
N ASN A 65 2.55 36.41 -51.19
CA ASN A 65 1.77 36.78 -50.02
C ASN A 65 0.67 35.73 -49.72
N ALA A 66 -0.01 35.21 -50.74
CA ALA A 66 -0.99 34.14 -50.57
C ALA A 66 -0.34 32.86 -50.03
N SER A 67 0.86 32.51 -50.53
CA SER A 67 1.63 31.37 -50.03
C SER A 67 2.09 31.58 -48.58
N GLN A 68 2.56 32.78 -48.23
CA GLN A 68 2.97 33.13 -46.87
C GLN A 68 1.77 33.09 -45.90
N GLN A 69 0.61 33.62 -46.31
CA GLN A 69 -0.61 33.56 -45.51
C GLN A 69 -1.01 32.11 -45.24
N LYS A 70 -0.96 31.24 -46.26
CA LYS A 70 -1.23 29.81 -46.08
C LYS A 70 -0.24 29.16 -45.09
N GLN A 71 1.04 29.49 -45.16
CA GLN A 71 2.04 28.99 -44.20
C GLN A 71 1.76 29.47 -42.77
N ILE A 72 1.32 30.71 -42.60
CA ILE A 72 0.91 31.26 -41.29
C ILE A 72 -0.30 30.50 -40.75
N ASP A 73 -1.31 30.23 -41.59
CA ASP A 73 -2.51 29.50 -41.19
C ASP A 73 -2.17 28.05 -40.81
N ASP A 74 -1.30 27.39 -41.57
CA ASP A 74 -0.81 26.03 -41.28
C ASP A 74 -0.02 25.99 -39.96
N LEU A 75 0.84 26.98 -39.70
CA LEU A 75 1.57 27.10 -38.43
C LEU A 75 0.62 27.36 -37.26
N PHE A 76 -0.35 28.26 -37.44
CA PHE A 76 -1.36 28.54 -36.41
C PHE A 76 -2.16 27.28 -36.06
N LYS A 77 -2.53 26.50 -37.07
CA LYS A 77 -3.20 25.21 -36.89
C LYS A 77 -2.31 24.22 -36.12
N GLN A 78 -1.05 24.08 -36.50
CA GLN A 78 -0.09 23.21 -35.79
C GLN A 78 0.07 23.62 -34.33
N ILE A 79 0.24 24.92 -34.05
CA ILE A 79 0.34 25.45 -32.68
C ILE A 79 -0.94 25.16 -31.88
N THR A 80 -2.11 25.33 -32.50
CA THR A 80 -3.41 25.10 -31.87
C THR A 80 -3.68 23.61 -31.62
N ASP A 81 -3.27 22.74 -32.53
CA ASP A 81 -3.43 21.30 -32.37
C ASP A 81 -2.45 20.75 -31.33
N SER A 82 -1.20 21.21 -31.33
CA SER A 82 -0.23 20.85 -30.28
C SER A 82 -0.63 21.36 -28.90
N SER A 83 -1.30 22.52 -28.79
CA SER A 83 -1.70 23.07 -27.49
C SER A 83 -2.81 22.28 -26.80
N LYS A 84 -3.63 21.51 -27.55
CA LYS A 84 -4.73 20.69 -27.01
C LYS A 84 -4.27 19.50 -26.19
N ASP A 85 -3.05 19.01 -26.43
CA ASP A 85 -2.50 17.85 -25.75
C ASP A 85 -1.87 18.19 -24.39
N TYR A 86 -1.73 19.49 -24.07
CA TYR A 86 -1.23 19.93 -22.77
C TYR A 86 -2.36 20.02 -21.74
N ALA A 87 -2.08 19.54 -20.53
CA ALA A 87 -2.98 19.69 -19.39
C ALA A 87 -3.34 21.18 -19.19
N THR A 88 -4.65 21.46 -19.15
CA THR A 88 -5.15 22.80 -18.90
C THR A 88 -4.95 23.17 -17.43
N SER A 89 -5.03 24.46 -17.10
CA SER A 89 -5.03 24.91 -15.70
C SER A 89 -6.16 24.27 -14.87
N GLN A 90 -7.27 23.92 -15.53
CA GLN A 90 -8.39 23.23 -14.88
C GLN A 90 -8.01 21.78 -14.52
N ASP A 91 -7.31 21.08 -15.41
CA ASP A 91 -6.82 19.71 -15.14
C ASP A 91 -5.84 19.71 -13.97
N ILE A 92 -4.92 20.68 -13.94
CA ILE A 92 -3.97 20.86 -12.84
C ILE A 92 -4.71 21.16 -11.52
N TYR A 93 -5.74 22.02 -11.56
CA TYR A 93 -6.55 22.32 -10.38
C TYR A 93 -7.26 21.07 -9.82
N VAL A 94 -7.84 20.24 -10.70
CA VAL A 94 -8.51 18.99 -10.29
C VAL A 94 -7.52 18.02 -9.66
N VAL A 95 -6.33 17.88 -10.24
CA VAL A 95 -5.27 17.03 -9.68
C VAL A 95 -4.82 17.56 -8.31
N ASN A 96 -4.58 18.86 -8.16
CA ASN A 96 -4.17 19.45 -6.88
C ASN A 96 -5.22 19.22 -5.78
N LYS A 97 -6.49 19.43 -6.09
CA LYS A 97 -7.58 19.15 -5.14
C LYS A 97 -7.62 17.67 -4.73
N SER A 98 -7.33 16.77 -5.66
CA SER A 98 -7.25 15.34 -5.38
C SER A 98 -6.05 15.00 -4.49
N ILE A 99 -4.90 15.66 -4.70
CA ILE A 99 -3.71 15.52 -3.86
C ILE A 99 -4.00 15.99 -2.43
N GLU A 100 -4.62 17.17 -2.25
CA GLU A 100 -5.01 17.69 -0.93
C GLU A 100 -5.91 16.71 -0.17
N GLN A 101 -6.86 16.08 -0.86
CA GLN A 101 -7.73 15.06 -0.25
C GLN A 101 -6.93 13.83 0.17
N VAL A 102 -6.04 13.33 -0.68
CA VAL A 102 -5.19 12.17 -0.37
C VAL A 102 -4.27 12.45 0.82
N GLU A 103 -3.70 13.65 0.90
CA GLU A 103 -2.88 14.06 2.05
C GLU A 103 -3.69 14.07 3.35
N TYR A 104 -4.91 14.59 3.32
CA TYR A 104 -5.82 14.54 4.46
C TYR A 104 -6.13 13.10 4.88
N ASP A 105 -6.48 12.22 3.93
CA ASP A 105 -6.80 10.83 4.20
C ASP A 105 -5.61 10.07 4.80
N LEU A 106 -4.39 10.34 4.31
CA LEU A 106 -3.15 9.78 4.86
C LEU A 106 -2.91 10.20 6.32
N GLN A 107 -3.19 11.46 6.67
CA GLN A 107 -3.09 11.93 8.06
C GLN A 107 -4.09 11.23 8.97
N GLN A 108 -5.33 11.03 8.52
CA GLN A 108 -6.34 10.29 9.29
C GLN A 108 -5.96 8.83 9.50
N LEU A 109 -5.40 8.17 8.48
CA LEU A 109 -4.91 6.81 8.59
C LEU A 109 -3.74 6.68 9.58
N GLN A 110 -2.82 7.64 9.61
CA GLN A 110 -1.74 7.67 10.59
C GLN A 110 -2.28 7.79 12.02
N LEU A 111 -3.23 8.68 12.25
CA LEU A 111 -3.88 8.84 13.56
C LEU A 111 -4.59 7.55 14.00
N ALA A 112 -5.32 6.91 13.10
CA ALA A 112 -5.98 5.63 13.38
C ALA A 112 -4.97 4.52 13.69
N PHE A 113 -3.84 4.47 12.98
CA PHE A 113 -2.77 3.51 13.23
C PHE A 113 -2.12 3.72 14.60
N ASP A 114 -1.86 4.97 14.99
CA ASP A 114 -1.30 5.30 16.30
C ASP A 114 -2.25 4.91 17.45
N GLN A 115 -3.55 5.15 17.27
CA GLN A 115 -4.58 4.72 18.22
C GLN A 115 -4.61 3.19 18.35
N LEU A 116 -4.62 2.46 17.23
CA LEU A 116 -4.60 1.00 17.23
C LEU A 116 -3.35 0.46 17.94
N ARG A 117 -2.19 1.05 17.66
CA ARG A 117 -0.92 0.66 18.30
C ARG A 117 -0.98 0.86 19.82
N LYS A 118 -1.57 1.97 20.26
CA LYS A 118 -1.78 2.25 21.69
C LYS A 118 -2.71 1.22 22.33
N THR A 119 -3.87 0.96 21.72
CA THR A 119 -4.82 -0.04 22.22
C THR A 119 -4.22 -1.43 22.28
N PHE A 120 -3.42 -1.82 21.28
CA PHE A 120 -2.71 -3.09 21.29
C PHE A 120 -1.67 -3.17 22.42
N GLY A 121 -0.91 -2.10 22.65
CA GLY A 121 0.06 -2.02 23.75
C GLY A 121 -0.60 -2.09 25.13
N GLU A 122 -1.73 -1.40 25.31
CA GLU A 122 -2.52 -1.45 26.54
C GLU A 122 -3.12 -2.86 26.77
N GLY A 123 -3.68 -3.47 25.72
CA GLY A 123 -4.21 -4.84 25.79
C GLY A 123 -3.13 -5.87 26.10
N GLN A 124 -1.93 -5.74 25.50
CA GLN A 124 -0.81 -6.62 25.81
C GLN A 124 -0.38 -6.49 27.29
N LYS A 125 -0.31 -5.27 27.80
CA LYS A 125 0.00 -5.03 29.22
C LYS A 125 -1.04 -5.65 30.13
N GLU A 126 -2.32 -5.46 29.84
CA GLU A 126 -3.42 -6.06 30.63
C GLU A 126 -3.32 -7.59 30.66
N ILE A 127 -3.00 -8.23 29.53
CA ILE A 127 -2.81 -9.68 29.45
C ILE A 127 -1.63 -10.12 30.32
N VAL A 128 -0.49 -9.42 30.24
CA VAL A 128 0.69 -9.73 31.06
C VAL A 128 0.39 -9.59 32.55
N ASP A 129 -0.30 -8.51 32.95
CA ASP A 129 -0.69 -8.27 34.34
C ASP A 129 -1.63 -9.36 34.85
N LYS A 130 -2.64 -9.78 34.06
CA LYS A 130 -3.53 -10.89 34.40
C LYS A 130 -2.79 -12.21 34.52
N PHE A 131 -1.86 -12.50 33.61
CA PHE A 131 -1.08 -13.73 33.64
C PHE A 131 -0.19 -13.79 34.88
N SER A 132 0.47 -12.69 35.25
CA SER A 132 1.26 -12.60 36.48
C SER A 132 0.40 -12.88 37.72
N ASN A 133 -0.79 -12.28 37.80
CA ASN A 133 -1.72 -12.51 38.92
C ASN A 133 -2.16 -13.97 39.01
N LEU A 134 -2.51 -14.59 37.87
CA LEU A 134 -2.85 -16.02 37.83
C LEU A 134 -1.67 -16.90 38.27
N GLN A 135 -0.45 -16.58 37.83
CA GLN A 135 0.75 -17.30 38.25
C GLN A 135 0.96 -17.19 39.76
N ASP A 136 0.75 -16.01 40.35
CA ASP A 136 0.85 -15.78 41.80
C ASP A 136 -0.20 -16.57 42.59
N GLN A 137 -1.43 -16.62 42.08
CA GLN A 137 -2.50 -17.45 42.65
C GLN A 137 -2.16 -18.93 42.61
N VAL A 138 -1.68 -19.44 41.46
CA VAL A 138 -1.24 -20.83 41.31
C VAL A 138 -0.10 -21.15 42.27
N ASN A 139 0.89 -20.27 42.39
CA ASN A 139 2.01 -20.44 43.30
C ASN A 139 1.57 -20.50 44.76
N THR A 140 0.59 -19.67 45.14
CA THR A 140 0.02 -19.67 46.50
C THR A 140 -0.73 -20.96 46.78
N LEU A 141 -1.53 -21.45 45.83
CA LEU A 141 -2.23 -22.73 45.94
C LEU A 141 -1.27 -23.92 46.01
N ALA A 142 -0.20 -23.90 45.20
CA ALA A 142 0.83 -24.94 45.25
C ALA A 142 1.53 -24.96 46.62
N LYS A 143 1.77 -23.79 47.21
CA LYS A 143 2.40 -23.67 48.53
C LYS A 143 1.47 -24.08 49.68
N SER A 144 0.15 -23.98 49.53
CA SER A 144 -0.80 -24.22 50.62
C SER A 144 -1.24 -25.67 50.80
N THR A 145 -0.89 -26.61 49.90
CA THR A 145 -1.73 -27.83 49.76
C THR A 145 -1.03 -29.18 49.83
N PHE A 146 0.23 -29.26 50.23
CA PHE A 146 0.85 -30.57 50.53
C PHE A 146 1.64 -30.50 51.84
N ILE A 147 0.96 -30.74 52.96
CA ILE A 147 1.62 -31.05 54.22
C ILE A 147 2.17 -32.47 54.06
N ASP A 148 3.47 -32.67 54.11
CA ASP A 148 4.06 -34.02 54.06
C ASP A 148 3.67 -34.87 55.28
N ALA A 149 3.77 -36.19 55.15
CA ALA A 149 3.50 -37.09 56.28
C ALA A 149 4.46 -36.78 57.43
N PRO A 150 4.03 -36.90 58.70
CA PRO A 150 4.95 -36.74 59.81
C PRO A 150 6.19 -37.63 59.67
N GLU A 151 7.39 -37.05 59.79
CA GLU A 151 8.68 -37.77 59.71
C GLU A 151 9.06 -38.41 61.05
N ASP A 152 8.16 -39.18 61.66
CA ASP A 152 8.39 -39.83 62.96
C ASP A 152 8.64 -41.36 62.85
N GLY A 153 8.82 -41.86 61.63
CA GLY A 153 9.07 -43.27 61.34
C GLY A 153 7.81 -44.16 61.35
N LYS A 154 6.62 -43.57 61.50
CA LYS A 154 5.35 -44.30 61.43
C LYS A 154 4.73 -44.23 60.03
N ILE A 155 3.81 -45.15 59.76
CA ILE A 155 3.10 -45.22 58.48
C ILE A 155 1.81 -44.40 58.60
N TYR A 156 1.59 -43.49 57.66
CA TYR A 156 0.39 -42.65 57.61
C TYR A 156 -0.38 -42.87 56.31
N GLY A 157 -1.70 -42.86 56.40
CA GLY A 157 -2.62 -42.77 55.26
C GLY A 157 -3.31 -41.40 55.22
N ARG A 158 -3.85 -41.04 54.05
CA ARG A 158 -4.72 -39.86 53.91
C ARG A 158 -6.16 -40.22 54.23
N GLN A 159 -6.75 -39.52 55.19
CA GLN A 159 -8.19 -39.56 55.46
C GLN A 159 -8.72 -38.12 55.58
N ASP A 160 -9.73 -37.76 54.80
CA ASP A 160 -10.37 -36.43 54.80
C ASP A 160 -9.36 -35.27 54.73
N ALA A 161 -8.41 -35.37 53.79
CA ALA A 161 -7.29 -34.44 53.60
C ALA A 161 -6.29 -34.32 54.77
N ASN A 162 -6.45 -35.10 55.84
CA ASN A 162 -5.53 -35.14 56.99
C ASN A 162 -4.68 -36.42 56.97
N TRP A 163 -3.50 -36.36 57.57
CA TRP A 163 -2.69 -37.56 57.84
C TRP A 163 -3.25 -38.31 59.03
N LYS A 164 -3.44 -39.61 58.88
CA LYS A 164 -3.85 -40.50 59.97
C LYS A 164 -2.91 -41.68 60.07
N GLU A 165 -2.41 -41.91 61.28
CA GLU A 165 -1.50 -43.02 61.59
C GLU A 165 -2.20 -44.36 61.31
N ILE A 166 -1.55 -45.23 60.55
CA ILE A 166 -1.98 -46.60 60.32
C ILE A 166 -1.34 -47.47 61.39
N VAL A 167 -2.13 -47.86 62.38
CA VAL A 167 -1.69 -48.80 63.41
C VAL A 167 -1.79 -50.21 62.85
N ALA A 168 -0.64 -50.84 62.61
CA ALA A 168 -0.59 -52.25 62.25
C ALA A 168 -1.14 -53.08 63.41
N VAL A 169 -2.31 -53.71 63.19
CA VAL A 169 -2.92 -54.58 64.19
C VAL A 169 -2.16 -55.90 64.19
N LYS A 170 -1.51 -56.22 65.31
CA LYS A 170 -0.89 -57.52 65.52
C LYS A 170 -1.98 -58.57 65.70
N LEU A 171 -2.38 -59.20 64.61
CA LEU A 171 -3.34 -60.30 64.62
C LEU A 171 -2.61 -61.61 64.97
N SER A 172 -3.14 -62.31 65.97
CA SER A 172 -2.75 -63.70 66.27
C SER A 172 -3.97 -64.58 66.14
N LEU A 173 -3.89 -65.64 65.35
CA LEU A 173 -4.98 -66.61 65.20
C LEU A 173 -4.65 -67.86 66.03
N PRO A 174 -5.65 -68.45 66.72
CA PRO A 174 -5.47 -69.76 67.33
C PRO A 174 -5.37 -70.81 66.23
N PHE A 175 -4.29 -71.58 66.24
CA PHE A 175 -4.07 -72.71 65.35
C PHE A 175 -3.90 -73.98 66.18
N PHE A 176 -4.46 -75.09 65.69
CA PHE A 176 -4.27 -76.40 66.31
C PHE A 176 -3.14 -77.13 65.59
N LEU A 177 -2.18 -77.66 66.35
CA LEU A 177 -1.13 -78.52 65.83
C LEU A 177 -1.63 -79.96 65.65
N SER A 178 -0.85 -80.79 64.97
CA SER A 178 -1.22 -82.19 64.67
C SER A 178 -1.40 -83.06 65.91
N ASP A 179 -0.81 -82.65 67.02
CA ASP A 179 -0.92 -83.28 68.34
C ASP A 179 -2.15 -82.81 69.13
N GLY A 180 -2.99 -81.93 68.54
CA GLY A 180 -4.19 -81.38 69.13
C GLY A 180 -3.95 -80.19 70.07
N THR A 181 -2.70 -79.74 70.24
CA THR A 181 -2.39 -78.58 71.07
C THR A 181 -2.77 -77.27 70.37
N GLN A 182 -3.35 -76.33 71.12
CA GLN A 182 -3.67 -75.00 70.61
C GLN A 182 -2.47 -74.07 70.79
N GLN A 183 -2.01 -73.46 69.71
CA GLN A 183 -0.98 -72.44 69.71
C GLN A 183 -1.49 -71.17 69.03
N ASN A 184 -1.32 -70.01 69.68
CA ASN A 184 -1.58 -68.73 69.04
C ASN A 184 -0.40 -68.36 68.15
N LEU A 185 -0.59 -68.42 66.84
CA LEU A 185 0.44 -68.06 65.87
C LEU A 185 0.32 -66.57 65.57
N ALA A 186 1.43 -65.84 65.75
CA ALA A 186 1.53 -64.45 65.34
C ALA A 186 1.60 -64.40 63.81
N LEU A 187 0.72 -63.62 63.18
CA LEU A 187 0.76 -63.42 61.73
C LEU A 187 1.82 -62.35 61.42
N THR A 188 3.04 -62.79 61.12
CA THR A 188 4.11 -61.92 60.59
C THR A 188 4.44 -62.31 59.14
N SER A 189 5.00 -61.37 58.37
CA SER A 189 5.39 -61.59 56.96
C SER A 189 6.34 -62.78 56.76
N ASP A 190 7.09 -63.10 57.81
CA ASP A 190 8.20 -64.06 57.76
C ASP A 190 7.73 -65.45 58.21
N TYR A 191 6.49 -65.56 58.71
CA TYR A 191 5.95 -66.78 59.27
C TYR A 191 5.19 -67.58 58.20
N GLN A 192 5.51 -68.86 58.07
CA GLN A 192 4.72 -69.78 57.25
C GLN A 192 3.65 -70.43 58.12
N LEU A 193 2.39 -70.35 57.69
CA LEU A 193 1.28 -70.96 58.41
C LEU A 193 1.25 -72.46 58.13
N PRO A 194 1.32 -73.33 59.16
CA PRO A 194 1.07 -74.74 58.98
C PRO A 194 -0.39 -74.95 58.61
N PHE A 195 -0.68 -75.83 57.65
CA PHE A 195 -2.04 -76.24 57.30
C PHE A 195 -2.06 -77.75 57.03
N PHE A 196 -3.19 -78.38 57.35
CA PHE A 196 -3.37 -79.80 57.13
C PHE A 196 -4.06 -80.05 55.80
N LEU A 197 -3.48 -80.91 54.99
CA LEU A 197 -4.13 -81.47 53.81
C LEU A 197 -5.16 -82.50 54.24
N SER A 198 -6.14 -82.78 53.38
CA SER A 198 -7.20 -83.77 53.65
C SER A 198 -6.67 -85.20 53.86
N ASN A 199 -5.41 -85.46 53.51
CA ASN A 199 -4.71 -86.72 53.75
C ASN A 199 -3.98 -86.78 55.10
N GLY A 200 -4.10 -85.75 55.95
CA GLY A 200 -3.48 -85.66 57.27
C GLY A 200 -2.03 -85.18 57.29
N LEU A 201 -1.41 -84.90 56.13
CA LEU A 201 -0.07 -84.34 56.06
C LEU A 201 -0.10 -82.82 56.27
N GLN A 202 0.86 -82.31 57.04
CA GLN A 202 1.04 -80.87 57.23
C GLN A 202 1.90 -80.29 56.11
N GLN A 203 1.45 -79.18 55.53
CA GLN A 203 2.23 -78.35 54.62
C GLN A 203 2.24 -76.92 55.17
N ASN A 204 3.16 -76.07 54.71
CA ASN A 204 3.25 -74.67 55.15
C ASN A 204 2.87 -73.74 54.00
N ILE A 205 1.97 -72.78 54.22
CA ILE A 205 1.67 -71.68 53.28
C ILE A 205 2.48 -70.47 53.70
N GLN A 206 3.21 -69.88 52.75
CA GLN A 206 3.85 -68.61 53.00
C GLN A 206 2.80 -67.50 53.02
N MET A 207 2.78 -66.72 54.10
CA MET A 207 1.93 -65.53 54.20
C MET A 207 2.42 -64.49 53.18
N VAL A 208 1.53 -64.07 52.28
CA VAL A 208 1.79 -62.94 51.38
C VAL A 208 1.00 -61.76 51.94
N ILE A 209 1.71 -60.70 52.33
CA ILE A 209 1.08 -59.43 52.69
C ILE A 209 1.15 -58.54 51.44
N ILE A 210 0.01 -57.95 51.05
CA ILE A 210 -0.10 -56.95 49.98
C ILE A 210 0.10 -55.56 50.60
#